data_AF-A0A6L5EHV1-F1
#
_entry.id   AF-A0A6L5EHV1-F1
#
_cell.length_a   1.000
_cell.length_b   1.000
_cell.length_c   1.000
_cell.angle_alpha   90.00
_cell.angle_beta   90.00
_cell.angle_gamma   90.00
#
_symmetry.space_group_name_H-M   'P 1'
#
loop_
_entity.id
_entity.type
_entity.pdbx_description
1 polymer ?
#
loop_
_entity_poly.entity_id
_entity_poly.type
_entity_poly.pdbx_seq_one_letter_code
_entity_poly.pdbx_strand_id
1 'polypeptide(L)'
;PQGAVISPLLANIYLHYVFDLWAHQWRRRYATGNVVMVRYADDIVIGFDKRYDARRFRIAMQRRLREFGLTVHPEKTRLMEFGRFAAENRAIRGKGKPETFN
;
A
#
# COMPACT_ATOMS: atom_id res chain seq x y z
N PRO A 1 -13.33 1.90 25.42
CA PRO A 1 -13.01 0.52 25.88
C PRO A 1 -12.27 -0.27 24.78
N GLN A 2 -10.95 -0.33 24.88
CA GLN A 2 -10.06 -1.13 24.01
C GLN A 2 -10.10 -2.61 24.45
N GLY A 3 -11.29 -3.22 24.38
CA GLY A 3 -11.58 -4.44 25.16
C GLY A 3 -12.44 -5.44 24.40
N ALA A 4 -11.79 -6.24 23.56
CA ALA A 4 -12.16 -7.62 23.25
C ALA A 4 -10.93 -8.27 22.61
N VAL A 5 -10.41 -9.35 23.20
CA VAL A 5 -9.17 -10.05 22.75
C VAL A 5 -9.28 -10.51 21.28
N ILE A 6 -10.50 -10.64 20.77
CA ILE A 6 -10.83 -11.07 19.41
C ILE A 6 -10.79 -9.91 18.37
N SER A 7 -10.83 -8.65 18.82
CA SER A 7 -10.93 -7.48 17.92
C SER A 7 -9.82 -7.41 16.85
N PRO A 8 -8.53 -7.67 17.15
CA PRO A 8 -7.47 -7.67 16.14
C PRO A 8 -7.65 -8.77 15.08
N LEU A 9 -8.18 -9.93 15.48
CA LEU A 9 -8.45 -11.05 14.58
C LEU A 9 -9.60 -10.71 13.62
N LEU A 10 -10.69 -10.13 14.13
CA LEU A 10 -11.81 -9.71 13.29
C LEU A 10 -11.41 -8.62 12.29
N ALA A 11 -10.61 -7.65 12.73
CA ALA A 11 -10.06 -6.62 11.83
C ALA A 11 -9.20 -7.25 10.72
N ASN A 12 -8.35 -8.24 11.06
CA ASN A 12 -7.53 -8.94 10.09
C ASN A 12 -8.32 -9.77 9.07
N ILE A 13 -9.40 -10.42 9.50
CA ILE A 13 -10.33 -11.15 8.62
C ILE A 13 -11.05 -10.17 7.71
N TYR A 14 -11.56 -9.06 8.25
CA TYR A 14 -12.23 -8.04 7.47
C TYR A 14 -11.31 -7.47 6.38
N LEU A 15 -10.08 -7.08 6.74
CA LEU A 15 -9.08 -6.59 5.79
C LEU A 15 -8.70 -7.64 4.73
N HIS A 16 -8.73 -8.92 5.07
CA HIS A 16 -8.50 -9.97 4.09
C HIS A 16 -9.52 -9.92 2.93
N TYR A 17 -10.81 -9.80 3.24
CA TYR A 17 -11.84 -9.75 2.22
C TYR A 17 -11.93 -8.41 1.50
N VAL A 18 -11.82 -7.31 2.25
CA VAL A 18 -11.97 -5.96 1.70
C VAL A 18 -10.77 -5.57 0.84
N PHE A 19 -9.57 -5.92 1.30
CA PHE A 19 -8.31 -5.48 0.71
C PHE A 19 -7.54 -6.60 -0.01
N ASP A 20 -7.18 -7.71 0.65
CA ASP A 20 -6.22 -8.68 0.09
C ASP A 20 -6.73 -9.29 -1.23
N LEU A 21 -7.96 -9.83 -1.21
CA LEU A 21 -8.55 -10.46 -2.40
C LEU A 21 -8.69 -9.47 -3.56
N TRP A 22 -9.12 -8.25 -3.25
CA TRP A 22 -9.24 -7.19 -4.24
C TRP A 22 -7.87 -6.77 -4.79
N ALA A 23 -6.85 -6.64 -3.94
CA ALA A 23 -5.50 -6.24 -4.34
C ALA A 23 -4.85 -7.30 -5.25
N HIS A 24 -5.02 -8.58 -4.95
CA HIS A 24 -4.61 -9.68 -5.82
C HIS A 24 -5.31 -9.64 -7.18
N GLN A 25 -6.61 -9.36 -7.20
CA GLN A 25 -7.36 -9.23 -8.44
C GLN A 25 -6.92 -8.01 -9.25
N TRP A 26 -6.72 -6.87 -8.59
CA TRP A 26 -6.22 -5.65 -9.20
C TRP A 26 -4.85 -5.87 -9.85
N ARG A 27 -3.94 -6.56 -9.13
CA ARG A 27 -2.60 -6.91 -9.63
C ARG A 27 -2.69 -7.67 -10.95
N ARG A 28 -3.58 -8.67 -11.05
CA ARG A 28 -3.72 -9.48 -12.27
C ARG A 28 -4.33 -8.72 -13.44
N ARG A 29 -5.19 -7.72 -13.19
CA ARG A 29 -5.94 -7.00 -14.22
C ARG A 29 -5.26 -5.72 -14.71
N TYR A 30 -4.58 -5.01 -13.82
CA TYR A 30 -4.15 -3.63 -14.08
C TYR A 30 -2.66 -3.38 -13.93
N ALA A 31 -1.92 -4.27 -13.24
CA ALA A 31 -0.48 -4.10 -13.10
C ALA A 31 0.20 -4.41 -14.43
N THR A 32 1.13 -3.55 -14.82
CA THR A 32 1.92 -3.70 -16.05
C THR A 32 3.36 -4.13 -15.78
N GLY A 33 3.74 -4.22 -14.51
CA GLY A 33 5.06 -4.68 -14.05
C GLY A 33 4.95 -5.52 -12.79
N ASN A 34 6.10 -5.79 -12.16
CA ASN A 34 6.15 -6.58 -10.94
C ASN A 34 5.54 -5.82 -9.75
N VAL A 35 4.74 -6.54 -8.97
CA VAL A 35 4.10 -6.04 -7.75
C VAL A 35 4.34 -7.04 -6.63
N VAL A 36 4.88 -6.57 -5.51
CA VAL A 36 5.09 -7.34 -4.29
C VAL A 36 4.17 -6.77 -3.21
N MET A 37 3.38 -7.61 -2.57
CA MET A 37 2.45 -7.21 -1.51
C MET A 37 2.82 -7.96 -0.24
N VAL A 38 3.00 -7.24 0.86
CA VAL A 38 3.27 -7.79 2.20
C VAL A 38 2.29 -7.15 3.17
N ARG A 39 1.61 -7.97 3.96
CA ARG A 39 0.72 -7.53 5.04
C ARG A 39 1.16 -8.17 6.34
N TYR A 40 1.27 -7.36 7.39
CA TYR A 40 1.53 -7.80 8.76
C TYR A 40 0.49 -7.17 9.67
N ALA A 41 -0.48 -7.98 10.13
CA ALA A 41 -1.68 -7.50 10.80
C ALA A 41 -2.40 -6.39 9.98
N ASP A 42 -2.48 -5.18 10.54
CA ASP A 42 -3.05 -3.98 9.94
C ASP A 42 -2.06 -3.18 9.06
N ASP A 43 -0.76 -3.47 9.16
CA ASP A 43 0.27 -2.82 8.34
C ASP A 43 0.39 -3.47 6.96
N ILE A 44 0.36 -2.64 5.92
CA ILE A 44 0.41 -3.09 4.52
C ILE A 44 1.52 -2.34 3.78
N VAL A 45 2.42 -3.08 3.16
CA VAL A 45 3.48 -2.56 2.29
C VAL A 45 3.33 -3.16 0.90
N ILE A 46 3.33 -2.29 -0.12
CA ILE A 46 3.23 -2.74 -1.51
C ILE A 46 4.33 -2.10 -2.33
N GLY A 47 5.16 -2.96 -2.91
CA GLY A 47 6.22 -2.61 -3.83
C GLY A 47 5.75 -2.69 -5.27
N PHE A 48 6.08 -1.66 -6.06
CA PHE A 48 5.83 -1.61 -7.50
C PHE A 48 7.13 -1.29 -8.21
N ASP A 49 7.41 -2.01 -9.30
CA ASP A 49 8.51 -1.68 -10.20
C ASP A 49 8.23 -0.37 -10.96
N LYS A 50 6.96 -0.15 -11.36
CA LYS A 50 6.54 1.03 -12.12
C LYS A 50 5.82 2.05 -11.26
N ARG A 51 6.33 3.29 -11.22
CA ARG A 51 5.70 4.43 -10.50
C ARG A 51 4.27 4.73 -10.97
N TYR A 52 3.98 4.48 -12.25
CA TYR A 52 2.62 4.62 -12.79
C TYR A 52 1.62 3.66 -12.13
N ASP A 53 2.00 2.38 -12.00
CA ASP A 53 1.17 1.36 -11.35
C ASP A 53 0.96 1.69 -9.87
N ALA A 54 2.00 2.15 -9.18
CA ALA A 54 1.90 2.56 -7.78
C ALA A 54 0.88 3.71 -7.56
N ARG A 55 0.87 4.71 -8.45
CA ARG A 55 -0.10 5.82 -8.41
C ARG A 55 -1.52 5.33 -8.67
N ARG A 56 -1.72 4.49 -9.70
CA ARG A 56 -3.03 3.92 -10.02
C ARG A 56 -3.55 3.06 -8.87
N PHE A 57 -2.69 2.23 -8.30
CA PHE A 57 -3.05 1.39 -7.17
C PHE A 57 -3.48 2.23 -5.97
N ARG A 58 -2.72 3.28 -5.61
CA ARG A 58 -3.07 4.19 -4.50
C ARG A 58 -4.48 4.77 -4.68
N ILE A 59 -4.79 5.28 -5.87
CA ILE A 59 -6.11 5.88 -6.16
C ILE A 59 -7.21 4.82 -6.06
N ALA A 60 -6.99 3.65 -6.67
CA ALA A 60 -7.96 2.56 -6.66
C ALA A 60 -8.20 2.01 -5.25
N MET A 61 -7.14 1.87 -4.45
CA MET A 61 -7.19 1.42 -3.07
C MET A 61 -7.98 2.40 -2.20
N GLN A 62 -7.72 3.70 -2.33
CA GLN A 62 -8.47 4.72 -1.59
C GLN A 62 -9.96 4.70 -1.94
N ARG A 63 -10.31 4.49 -3.22
CA ARG A 63 -11.72 4.33 -3.63
C ARG A 63 -12.33 3.08 -3.03
N ARG A 64 -11.64 1.94 -3.16
CA ARG A 64 -12.10 0.66 -2.61
C ARG A 64 -12.33 0.74 -1.11
N LEU A 65 -11.39 1.27 -0.34
CA LEU A 65 -11.54 1.34 1.12
C LEU A 65 -12.71 2.25 1.53
N ARG A 66 -12.94 3.36 0.82
CA ARG A 66 -14.11 4.22 1.05
C ARG A 66 -15.44 3.50 0.80
N GLU A 67 -15.54 2.63 -0.20
CA GLU A 67 -16.76 1.81 -0.45
C GLU A 67 -17.10 0.91 0.74
N PHE A 68 -16.11 0.56 1.56
CA PHE A 68 -16.24 -0.29 2.74
C PHE A 68 -16.22 0.49 4.06
N GLY A 69 -16.45 1.82 3.99
CA GLY A 69 -16.48 2.70 5.16
C GLY A 69 -15.11 2.92 5.82
N LEU A 70 -14.01 2.48 5.18
CA LEU A 70 -12.66 2.66 5.69
C LEU A 70 -12.03 3.93 5.10
N THR A 71 -11.50 4.78 5.99
CA THR A 71 -10.75 5.97 5.57
C THR A 71 -9.26 5.71 5.74
N VAL A 72 -8.52 5.84 4.64
CA VAL A 72 -7.06 5.81 4.68
C VAL A 72 -6.56 7.14 5.22
N HIS A 73 -5.79 7.13 6.31
CA HIS A 73 -5.15 8.35 6.79
C HIS A 73 -4.13 8.85 5.75
N PRO A 74 -4.36 10.04 5.15
CA PRO A 74 -3.53 10.53 4.04
C PRO A 74 -2.06 10.73 4.44
N GLU A 75 -1.80 10.97 5.73
CA GLU A 75 -0.46 11.17 6.28
C GLU A 75 0.32 9.87 6.50
N LYS A 76 -0.37 8.75 6.79
CA LYS A 76 0.29 7.45 7.02
C LYS A 76 0.66 6.73 5.72
N THR A 77 -0.15 6.87 4.68
CA THR A 77 0.13 6.20 3.40
C THR A 77 1.04 7.08 2.55
N ARG A 78 2.35 6.80 2.57
CA ARG A 78 3.35 7.48 1.75
C ARG A 78 3.71 6.65 0.51
N LEU A 79 3.94 7.31 -0.62
CA LEU A 79 4.49 6.67 -1.81
C LEU A 79 6.00 6.95 -1.82
N MET A 80 6.79 5.94 -1.49
CA MET A 80 8.23 6.06 -1.35
C MET A 80 8.93 5.32 -2.49
N GLU A 81 9.96 5.95 -3.07
CA GLU A 81 10.84 5.27 -4.02
C GLU A 81 11.84 4.43 -3.22
N PHE A 82 11.87 3.11 -3.45
CA PHE A 82 12.75 2.16 -2.76
C PHE A 82 13.49 1.27 -3.78
N GLY A 83 14.62 0.67 -3.35
CA GLY A 83 15.45 -0.19 -4.18
C GLY A 83 16.85 0.39 -4.45
N ARG A 84 17.71 -0.42 -5.09
CA ARG A 84 19.15 -0.13 -5.29
C ARG A 84 19.42 1.23 -5.95
N PHE A 85 18.56 1.63 -6.88
CA PHE A 85 18.70 2.87 -7.65
C PHE A 85 17.86 4.03 -7.12
N ALA A 86 17.15 3.88 -5.99
CA ALA A 86 16.23 4.91 -5.51
C ALA A 86 16.94 6.20 -5.10
N ALA A 87 18.11 6.09 -4.47
CA ALA A 87 18.94 7.26 -4.12
C ALA A 87 19.50 7.96 -5.35
N GLU A 88 20.00 7.20 -6.32
CA GLU A 88 20.58 7.70 -7.57
C GLU A 88 19.51 8.37 -8.46
N ASN A 89 18.34 7.74 -8.62
CA ASN A 89 17.22 8.30 -9.38
C ASN A 89 16.62 9.55 -8.72
N ARG A 90 16.60 9.65 -7.39
CA ARG A 90 16.19 10.88 -6.70
C ARG A 90 17.23 11.99 -6.89
N ALA A 91 18.52 11.65 -6.77
CA ALA A 91 19.63 12.59 -7.00
C ALA A 91 19.63 13.16 -8.42
N ILE A 92 19.42 12.31 -9.45
CA ILE A 92 19.27 12.74 -10.86
C ILE A 92 18.09 13.72 -11.03
N ARG A 93 17.02 13.54 -10.26
CA ARG A 93 15.81 14.39 -10.30
C ARG A 93 15.91 15.62 -9.38
N GLY A 94 17.07 15.90 -8.77
CA GLY A 94 17.26 16.99 -7.82
C GLY A 94 16.47 16.83 -6.52
N LYS A 95 15.97 15.62 -6.24
CA LYS A 95 15.27 15.30 -5.00
C LYS A 95 16.29 14.71 -4.03
N GLY A 96 16.30 15.20 -2.80
CA GLY A 96 17.22 14.73 -1.75
C GLY A 96 17.08 13.24 -1.42
N LYS A 97 17.75 12.81 -0.34
CA LYS A 97 17.79 11.40 0.08
C LYS A 97 16.40 10.74 0.08
N PRO A 98 16.30 9.45 -0.28
CA PRO A 98 15.05 8.71 -0.18
C PRO A 98 14.50 8.81 1.24
N GLU A 99 13.20 9.01 1.36
CA GLU A 99 12.50 8.91 2.64
C GLU A 99 12.72 7.50 3.22
N THR A 100 12.88 7.41 4.54
CA THR A 100 13.01 6.15 5.28
C THR A 100 11.68 5.76 5.92
N PHE A 101 11.48 4.46 6.14
CA PHE A 101 10.39 3.95 6.96
C PHE A 101 10.71 4.26 8.43
N ASN A 102 10.25 5.42 8.92
CA ASN A 102 10.27 5.77 10.35
C ASN A 102 8.90 5.51 10.96
#